data_AF-A0A3D8J8Q9-F1
#
_entry.id   AF-A0A3D8J8Q9-F1
#
_cell.length_a   1.000
_cell.length_b   1.000
_cell.length_c   1.000
_cell.angle_alpha   90.00
_cell.angle_beta   90.00
_cell.angle_gamma   90.00
#
_symmetry.space_group_name_H-M   'P 1'
#
loop_
_entity.id
_entity.type
_entity.pdbx_description
1 polymer ?
#
loop_
_entity_poly.entity_id
_entity_poly.type
_entity_poly.pdbx_seq_one_letter_code
_entity_poly.pdbx_strand_id
1 'polypeptide(L)'
;MKVSGYKVRLPFIIGLLSSLTIVHAMEFGTMGNLSASMGGAGVALKSPFGLYYNPALIAADSKTRIGYSVGIGIEQSNLDKLTNLDFAKIFDSLASVGSQLAGGSKTTTNQPNAAQTDNLKSSLVQALQNVTKQNNETNLDKLWTQYQAQHQGNTNHSQLANELNNAIQHSNMSQEQKDLFNDFAKSVDWNNFDIANGKITQATIKSGSNGALDSAMKDLNTLFEVLKNNNMNVRSQNGIVFQFSNKIMNEKFGSIALGLFNTAQAGVSLVGDTNKMRLIFGDSNDYYELAISNDGYTIKTSSKDEYEKYSLLQSIEDGNAHKIASSIFSVTELPIGYAYRNTINKSNLSIGVAFKVMLGTSLYHEQYLGKKLAFKFGDFANNIQYDTNIGFDIGALYGYKIAEDKEFSLGFVVKNINSPTFEFANAPTVVIKPQYRAGIAYNGKRFSLAFDADVLPNEVLNYSNRGLLSQVVGGGFKLDYRYLDVRGGLSYDLKQDNGVILTAGVNILGFIDIAAEVGTKWVDYFGINAPKYANVRLGGSFSW
;
A
#
# COMPACT_ATOMS: atom_id res chain seq x y z
N MET A 1 63.21 -7.45 -20.86
CA MET A 1 62.31 -6.47 -20.21
C MET A 1 60.92 -7.12 -20.18
N LYS A 2 60.47 -7.52 -18.98
CA LYS A 2 59.28 -8.37 -18.77
C LYS A 2 57.99 -7.56 -18.99
N VAL A 3 57.15 -8.00 -19.92
CA VAL A 3 55.75 -7.57 -20.02
C VAL A 3 54.92 -8.55 -19.19
N SER A 4 54.28 -8.02 -18.15
CA SER A 4 53.50 -8.76 -17.16
C SER A 4 52.17 -9.21 -17.74
N GLY A 5 51.92 -10.52 -17.72
CA GLY A 5 50.67 -11.14 -18.14
C GLY A 5 49.55 -10.92 -17.12
N TYR A 6 48.41 -10.44 -17.58
CA TYR A 6 47.15 -10.50 -16.85
C TYR A 6 46.51 -11.87 -17.10
N LYS A 7 46.47 -12.71 -16.06
CA LYS A 7 45.67 -13.94 -16.02
C LYS A 7 44.22 -13.55 -15.74
N VAL A 8 43.32 -13.79 -16.70
CA VAL A 8 41.88 -13.81 -16.47
C VAL A 8 41.58 -14.99 -15.54
N ARG A 9 41.22 -14.69 -14.29
CA ARG A 9 40.59 -15.67 -13.40
C ARG A 9 39.09 -15.51 -13.55
N LEU A 10 38.46 -16.49 -14.19
CA LEU A 10 37.03 -16.70 -14.19
C LEU A 10 36.61 -17.21 -12.80
N PRO A 11 35.83 -16.48 -11.99
CA PRO A 11 35.17 -17.08 -10.85
C PRO A 11 33.85 -17.68 -11.33
N PHE A 12 33.78 -19.00 -11.27
CA PHE A 12 32.53 -19.74 -11.19
C PHE A 12 31.78 -19.25 -9.94
N ILE A 13 30.77 -18.40 -10.11
CA ILE A 13 29.81 -18.05 -9.05
C ILE A 13 28.59 -18.95 -9.26
N ILE A 14 28.52 -20.02 -8.48
CA ILE A 14 27.27 -20.69 -8.15
C ILE A 14 26.76 -20.01 -6.89
N GLY A 15 25.56 -19.43 -6.96
CA GLY A 15 24.76 -19.08 -5.78
C GLY A 15 24.83 -17.63 -5.31
N LEU A 16 24.29 -16.70 -6.08
CA LEU A 16 23.46 -15.61 -5.55
C LEU A 16 22.62 -15.05 -6.72
N LEU A 17 21.45 -15.65 -6.98
CA LEU A 17 20.37 -14.88 -7.59
C LEU A 17 19.90 -13.89 -6.52
N SER A 18 20.65 -12.80 -6.32
CA SER A 18 20.01 -11.56 -5.90
C SER A 18 19.13 -11.19 -7.09
N SER A 19 17.86 -11.56 -7.05
CA SER A 19 16.86 -10.96 -7.90
C SER A 19 17.01 -9.46 -7.71
N LEU A 20 17.57 -8.77 -8.70
CA LEU A 20 17.54 -7.32 -8.77
C LEU A 20 16.06 -6.96 -8.84
N THR A 21 15.47 -6.67 -7.68
CA THR A 21 14.08 -6.28 -7.59
C THR A 21 13.99 -4.90 -8.21
N ILE A 22 13.23 -4.80 -9.30
CA ILE A 22 12.91 -3.53 -9.93
C ILE A 22 11.69 -2.99 -9.19
N VAL A 23 11.84 -1.82 -8.60
CA VAL A 23 10.73 -1.04 -8.05
C VAL A 23 10.53 0.15 -8.97
N HIS A 24 9.31 0.39 -9.44
CA HIS A 24 9.03 1.65 -10.13
C HIS A 24 8.44 2.66 -9.16
N ALA A 25 8.80 3.91 -9.40
CA ALA A 25 8.69 4.94 -8.38
C ALA A 25 8.29 6.28 -8.96
N MET A 26 7.71 7.05 -8.05
CA MET A 26 7.30 8.44 -8.13
C MET A 26 5.90 8.64 -8.71
N GLU A 27 5.05 9.14 -7.83
CA GLU A 27 3.83 9.84 -8.16
C GLU A 27 4.13 11.16 -8.87
N PHE A 28 3.11 11.70 -9.53
CA PHE A 28 3.18 13.08 -9.99
C PHE A 28 3.14 14.01 -8.77
N GLY A 29 4.31 14.46 -8.36
CA GLY A 29 4.47 15.27 -7.15
C GLY A 29 3.84 16.66 -7.23
N THR A 30 3.72 17.31 -6.08
CA THR A 30 3.37 18.72 -5.98
C THR A 30 4.62 19.53 -5.63
N MET A 31 4.94 20.54 -6.45
CA MET A 31 5.98 21.53 -6.15
C MET A 31 5.36 22.92 -6.04
N GLY A 32 5.86 23.73 -5.11
CA GLY A 32 5.33 25.07 -4.90
C GLY A 32 3.98 25.09 -4.18
N ASN A 33 3.74 26.19 -3.48
CA ASN A 33 2.61 26.32 -2.57
C ASN A 33 1.29 26.59 -3.29
N LEU A 34 1.32 27.31 -4.43
CA LEU A 34 0.11 27.64 -5.20
C LEU A 34 -0.66 26.39 -5.63
N SER A 35 0.03 25.43 -6.25
CA SER A 35 -0.59 24.20 -6.72
C SER A 35 -1.03 23.32 -5.54
N ALA A 36 -0.20 23.19 -4.51
CA ALA A 36 -0.53 22.46 -3.28
C ALA A 36 -1.84 22.94 -2.65
N SER A 37 -2.03 24.26 -2.54
CA SER A 37 -3.26 24.86 -2.01
C SER A 37 -4.48 24.77 -2.93
N MET A 38 -4.30 24.39 -4.19
CA MET A 38 -5.36 24.28 -5.21
C MET A 38 -5.59 22.83 -5.67
N GLY A 39 -5.50 21.87 -4.74
CA GLY A 39 -5.74 20.46 -5.04
C GLY A 39 -4.68 19.83 -5.95
N GLY A 40 -3.45 20.36 -5.97
CA GLY A 40 -2.36 19.87 -6.82
C GLY A 40 -2.46 20.28 -8.29
N ALA A 41 -3.37 21.19 -8.64
CA ALA A 41 -3.53 21.69 -10.01
C ALA A 41 -2.43 22.70 -10.39
N GLY A 42 -1.70 22.40 -11.47
CA GLY A 42 -0.52 23.16 -11.89
C GLY A 42 -0.21 23.11 -13.38
N VAL A 43 -0.77 22.17 -14.16
CA VAL A 43 -0.38 21.91 -15.57
C VAL A 43 -0.90 22.96 -16.55
N ALA A 44 -2.01 23.64 -16.21
CA ALA A 44 -2.55 24.77 -16.97
C ALA A 44 -2.54 26.11 -16.19
N LEU A 45 -2.12 26.08 -14.92
CA LEU A 45 -2.12 27.24 -14.02
C LEU A 45 -0.79 28.01 -14.11
N LYS A 46 -0.85 29.31 -14.36
CA LYS A 46 0.36 30.15 -14.42
C LYS A 46 1.00 30.28 -13.04
N SER A 47 2.18 29.69 -12.86
CA SER A 47 2.93 29.71 -11.59
C SER A 47 4.44 29.87 -11.84
N PRO A 48 5.24 30.23 -10.82
CA PRO A 48 6.71 30.20 -10.90
C PRO A 48 7.27 28.79 -11.15
N PHE A 49 6.54 27.74 -10.76
CA PHE A 49 6.94 26.35 -10.89
C PHE A 49 6.50 25.72 -12.23
N GLY A 50 6.27 26.54 -13.26
CA GLY A 50 5.89 26.06 -14.60
C GLY A 50 6.86 25.00 -15.13
N LEU A 51 8.18 25.20 -14.95
CA LEU A 51 9.21 24.21 -15.33
C LEU A 51 8.98 22.82 -14.73
N TYR A 52 8.47 22.73 -13.49
CA TYR A 52 8.22 21.46 -12.83
C TYR A 52 6.93 20.78 -13.32
N TYR A 53 5.87 21.55 -13.52
CA TYR A 53 4.54 21.01 -13.86
C TYR A 53 4.36 20.77 -15.35
N ASN A 54 4.72 21.75 -16.18
CA ASN A 54 4.54 21.71 -17.62
C ASN A 54 5.51 22.72 -18.24
N PRO A 55 6.59 22.29 -18.92
CA PRO A 55 7.58 23.23 -19.43
C PRO A 55 6.99 24.26 -20.41
N ALA A 56 5.84 24.02 -21.06
CA ALA A 56 5.18 25.03 -21.88
C ALA A 56 4.71 26.28 -21.09
N LEU A 57 4.52 26.16 -19.78
CA LEU A 57 4.15 27.28 -18.90
C LEU A 57 5.27 28.31 -18.72
N ILE A 58 6.53 27.95 -19.03
CA ILE A 58 7.68 28.87 -18.97
C ILE A 58 7.41 30.12 -19.86
N ALA A 59 6.76 29.92 -21.00
CA ALA A 59 6.37 30.99 -21.92
C ALA A 59 4.93 31.51 -21.70
N ALA A 60 4.20 31.06 -20.66
CA ALA A 60 2.83 31.51 -20.44
C ALA A 60 2.72 32.95 -19.87
N ASP A 61 3.79 33.44 -19.24
CA ASP A 61 3.95 34.82 -18.75
C ASP A 61 5.27 35.44 -19.25
N SER A 62 5.25 36.75 -19.47
CA SER A 62 6.41 37.57 -19.84
C SER A 62 7.20 38.07 -18.64
N LYS A 63 6.84 37.72 -17.41
CA LYS A 63 7.60 38.13 -16.22
C LYS A 63 8.76 37.20 -15.93
N THR A 64 9.85 37.76 -15.40
CA THR A 64 10.90 36.97 -14.77
C THR A 64 10.45 36.61 -13.36
N ARG A 65 10.73 35.38 -12.93
CA ARG A 65 10.23 34.85 -11.66
C ARG A 65 11.28 34.01 -10.94
N ILE A 66 11.30 34.15 -9.62
CA ILE A 66 11.98 33.22 -8.71
C ILE A 66 10.92 32.58 -7.84
N GLY A 67 10.94 31.26 -7.71
CA GLY A 67 10.12 30.53 -6.75
C GLY A 67 10.99 29.69 -5.83
N TYR A 68 10.61 29.60 -4.56
CA TYR A 68 11.17 28.63 -3.63
C TYR A 68 10.04 27.96 -2.84
N SER A 69 10.22 26.71 -2.49
CA SER A 69 9.26 25.93 -1.71
C SER A 69 9.97 24.79 -1.00
N VAL A 70 9.57 24.55 0.24
CA VAL A 70 10.01 23.44 1.08
C VAL A 70 8.74 22.80 1.62
N GLY A 71 8.65 21.49 1.50
CA GLY A 71 7.46 20.74 1.86
C GLY A 71 7.81 19.45 2.58
N ILE A 72 6.96 19.07 3.53
CA ILE A 72 6.98 17.76 4.16
C ILE A 72 5.54 17.25 4.28
N GLY A 73 5.36 15.97 3.99
CA GLY A 73 4.09 15.29 4.11
C GLY A 73 4.25 13.85 4.54
N ILE A 74 3.16 13.28 5.00
CA ILE A 74 3.03 11.89 5.39
C ILE A 74 1.87 11.27 4.62
N GLU A 75 2.02 10.01 4.27
CA GLU A 75 0.98 9.21 3.64
C GLU A 75 1.07 7.77 4.12
N GLN A 76 -0.08 7.13 4.32
CA GLN A 76 -0.15 5.75 4.79
C GLN A 76 -1.24 4.97 4.03
N SER A 77 -0.88 3.75 3.63
CA SER A 77 -1.75 2.80 2.93
C SER A 77 -1.76 1.44 3.63
N ASN A 78 -2.95 0.95 3.97
CA ASN A 78 -3.31 -0.34 4.61
C ASN A 78 -2.70 -0.73 5.97
N LEU A 79 -1.55 -0.22 6.40
CA LEU A 79 -1.00 -0.43 7.77
C LEU A 79 -1.96 -0.05 8.92
N ASP A 80 -2.83 0.93 8.70
CA ASP A 80 -3.93 1.32 9.58
C ASP A 80 -4.88 0.16 9.92
N LYS A 81 -5.02 -0.81 9.01
CA LYS A 81 -5.87 -1.97 9.26
C LYS A 81 -5.34 -2.85 10.39
N LEU A 82 -4.04 -2.78 10.70
CA LEU A 82 -3.42 -3.57 11.77
C LEU A 82 -3.84 -3.12 13.17
N THR A 83 -4.23 -1.85 13.36
CA THR A 83 -4.59 -1.33 14.69
C THR A 83 -5.95 -1.82 15.16
N ASN A 84 -6.79 -2.26 14.22
CA ASN A 84 -8.11 -2.82 14.50
C ASN A 84 -8.11 -4.35 14.66
N LEU A 85 -6.94 -5.01 14.58
CA LEU A 85 -6.85 -6.47 14.69
C LEU A 85 -6.73 -6.92 16.15
N ASP A 86 -7.52 -7.92 16.53
CA ASP A 86 -7.39 -8.59 17.83
C ASP A 86 -6.52 -9.85 17.68
N PHE A 87 -5.20 -9.66 17.68
CA PHE A 87 -4.26 -10.77 17.51
C PHE A 87 -4.46 -11.87 18.56
N ALA A 88 -4.77 -11.52 19.81
CA ALA A 88 -5.00 -12.50 20.87
C ALA A 88 -6.19 -13.40 20.53
N LYS A 89 -7.33 -12.81 20.15
CA LYS A 89 -8.52 -13.59 19.74
C LYS A 89 -8.26 -14.44 18.50
N ILE A 90 -7.48 -13.95 17.53
CA ILE A 90 -7.09 -14.74 16.35
C ILE A 90 -6.33 -15.99 16.80
N PHE A 91 -5.27 -15.83 17.60
CA PHE A 91 -4.44 -16.96 18.03
C PHE A 91 -5.20 -17.92 18.93
N ASP A 92 -6.02 -17.42 19.86
CA ASP A 92 -6.85 -18.25 20.74
C ASP A 92 -7.89 -19.04 19.95
N SER A 93 -8.52 -18.43 18.95
CA SER A 93 -9.49 -19.10 18.07
C SER A 93 -8.81 -20.20 17.25
N LEU A 94 -7.66 -19.92 16.63
CA LEU A 94 -6.90 -20.91 15.85
C LEU A 94 -6.44 -22.08 16.72
N ALA A 95 -5.90 -21.79 17.90
CA ALA A 95 -5.46 -22.81 18.86
C ALA A 95 -6.62 -23.67 19.35
N SER A 96 -7.78 -23.04 19.66
CA SER A 96 -8.98 -23.74 20.08
C SER A 96 -9.50 -24.67 18.99
N VAL A 97 -9.66 -24.17 17.76
CA VAL A 97 -10.08 -24.97 16.60
C VAL A 97 -9.14 -26.16 16.37
N GLY A 98 -7.82 -25.93 16.34
CA GLY A 98 -6.84 -26.99 16.14
C GLY A 98 -6.88 -28.07 17.21
N SER A 99 -6.91 -27.68 18.48
CA SER A 99 -6.98 -28.63 19.60
C SER A 99 -8.24 -29.51 19.54
N GLN A 100 -9.37 -28.93 19.13
CA GLN A 100 -10.67 -29.59 19.12
C GLN A 100 -10.82 -30.57 17.95
N LEU A 101 -10.22 -30.25 16.79
CA LEU A 101 -10.18 -31.13 15.63
C LEU A 101 -9.17 -32.27 15.77
N ALA A 102 -8.01 -32.01 16.39
CA ALA A 102 -7.00 -33.02 16.68
C ALA A 102 -7.45 -34.05 17.75
N GLY A 103 -8.54 -33.76 18.46
CA GLY A 103 -9.01 -34.57 19.59
C GLY A 103 -8.16 -34.37 20.86
N GLY A 104 -7.41 -33.27 20.94
CA GLY A 104 -6.61 -32.91 22.11
C GLY A 104 -7.46 -32.35 23.24
N SER A 105 -7.33 -32.93 24.44
CA SER A 105 -7.83 -32.33 25.68
C SER A 105 -6.78 -31.32 26.16
N LYS A 106 -7.14 -30.04 26.28
CA LYS A 106 -6.25 -29.02 26.85
C LYS A 106 -6.15 -29.29 28.35
N THR A 107 -5.14 -30.03 28.79
CA THR A 107 -4.81 -30.20 30.21
C THR A 107 -4.20 -28.90 30.74
N THR A 108 -5.05 -27.97 31.13
CA THR A 108 -4.61 -26.88 32.01
C THR A 108 -4.48 -27.45 33.41
N THR A 109 -3.24 -27.57 33.88
CA THR A 109 -2.75 -27.91 35.23
C THR A 109 -2.40 -29.38 35.53
N ASN A 110 -1.22 -29.54 36.14
CA ASN A 110 -0.63 -30.78 36.65
C ASN A 110 -1.48 -31.41 37.77
N GLN A 111 -2.57 -32.09 37.42
CA GLN A 111 -3.26 -33.02 38.31
C GLN A 111 -3.38 -34.40 37.64
N PRO A 112 -2.81 -35.48 38.22
CA PRO A 112 -2.83 -36.81 37.60
C PRO A 112 -4.20 -37.50 37.50
N ASN A 113 -5.31 -36.81 37.77
CA ASN A 113 -6.68 -37.36 37.82
C ASN A 113 -7.75 -36.34 37.40
N ALA A 114 -7.44 -35.39 36.51
CA ALA A 114 -8.48 -34.54 35.92
C ALA A 114 -9.32 -35.36 34.93
N ALA A 115 -10.65 -35.33 35.08
CA ALA A 115 -11.58 -35.95 34.15
C ALA A 115 -11.27 -35.52 32.71
N GLN A 116 -11.30 -36.47 31.77
CA GLN A 116 -11.13 -36.20 30.34
C GLN A 116 -12.11 -35.08 29.95
N THR A 117 -11.58 -33.94 29.50
CA THR A 117 -12.43 -32.87 28.96
C THR A 117 -12.97 -33.32 27.62
N ASP A 118 -14.29 -33.28 27.48
CA ASP A 118 -14.96 -33.55 26.20
C ASP A 118 -14.42 -32.62 25.09
N ASN A 119 -14.35 -33.14 23.87
CA ASN A 119 -13.89 -32.42 22.70
C ASN A 119 -14.87 -32.60 21.54
N LEU A 120 -14.69 -31.83 20.47
CA LEU A 120 -15.61 -31.85 19.33
C LEU A 120 -15.76 -33.27 18.76
N LYS A 121 -14.70 -34.07 18.78
CA LYS A 121 -14.72 -35.47 18.40
C LYS A 121 -15.63 -36.32 19.29
N SER A 122 -15.57 -36.21 20.62
CA SER A 122 -16.44 -36.99 21.51
C SER A 122 -17.91 -36.58 21.36
N SER A 123 -18.19 -35.28 21.24
CA SER A 123 -19.54 -34.78 20.93
C SER A 123 -20.05 -35.27 19.58
N LEU A 124 -19.19 -35.35 18.56
CA LEU A 124 -19.55 -35.88 17.24
C LEU A 124 -19.81 -37.39 17.27
N VAL A 125 -19.02 -38.16 18.01
CA VAL A 125 -19.29 -39.60 18.23
C VAL A 125 -20.67 -39.77 18.85
N GLN A 126 -20.99 -39.03 19.92
CA GLN A 126 -22.30 -39.11 20.57
C GLN A 126 -23.45 -38.74 19.62
N ALA A 127 -23.30 -37.67 18.84
CA ALA A 127 -24.29 -37.25 17.87
C ALA A 127 -24.53 -38.31 16.79
N LEU A 128 -23.44 -38.89 16.26
CA LEU A 128 -23.52 -39.94 15.24
C LEU A 128 -24.14 -41.23 15.78
N GLN A 129 -23.83 -41.63 17.02
CA GLN A 129 -24.49 -42.77 17.68
C GLN A 129 -26.01 -42.59 17.72
N ASN A 130 -26.47 -41.39 18.08
CA ASN A 130 -27.89 -41.08 18.17
C ASN A 130 -28.59 -41.14 16.79
N VAL A 131 -28.03 -40.50 15.77
CA VAL A 131 -28.68 -40.47 14.44
C VAL A 131 -28.58 -41.79 13.69
N THR A 132 -27.52 -42.59 13.90
CA THR A 132 -27.36 -43.90 13.26
C THR A 132 -27.96 -45.06 14.06
N LYS A 133 -28.37 -44.79 15.31
CA LYS A 133 -28.88 -45.77 16.29
C LYS A 133 -27.84 -46.85 16.68
N GLN A 134 -26.58 -46.47 16.78
CA GLN A 134 -25.43 -47.35 17.04
C GLN A 134 -24.81 -47.08 18.41
N ASN A 135 -25.62 -47.22 19.47
CA ASN A 135 -25.30 -46.76 20.84
C ASN A 135 -24.00 -47.33 21.46
N ASN A 136 -23.42 -48.39 20.89
CA ASN A 136 -22.19 -49.03 21.40
C ASN A 136 -20.96 -48.84 20.50
N GLU A 137 -21.10 -48.30 19.28
CA GLU A 137 -19.97 -48.08 18.39
C GLU A 137 -19.30 -46.76 18.75
N THR A 138 -17.99 -46.79 19.00
CA THR A 138 -17.19 -45.62 19.41
C THR A 138 -16.17 -45.21 18.34
N ASN A 139 -16.02 -46.02 17.29
CA ASN A 139 -15.16 -45.72 16.16
C ASN A 139 -15.84 -44.67 15.26
N LEU A 140 -15.24 -43.47 15.22
CA LEU A 140 -15.76 -42.33 14.48
C LEU A 140 -15.86 -42.61 12.97
N ASP A 141 -14.89 -43.31 12.36
CA ASP A 141 -14.90 -43.65 10.92
C ASP A 141 -16.09 -44.54 10.56
N LYS A 142 -16.36 -45.56 11.37
CA LYS A 142 -17.48 -46.48 11.16
C LYS A 142 -18.81 -45.76 11.29
N LEU A 143 -18.96 -44.97 12.35
CA LEU A 143 -20.17 -44.16 12.58
C LEU A 143 -20.42 -43.19 11.42
N TRP A 144 -19.38 -42.51 10.94
CA TRP A 144 -19.47 -41.60 9.80
C TRP A 144 -19.84 -42.33 8.51
N THR A 145 -19.17 -43.45 8.21
CA THR A 145 -19.46 -44.27 7.02
C THR A 145 -20.91 -44.77 7.03
N GLN A 146 -21.41 -45.20 8.20
CA GLN A 146 -22.80 -45.62 8.36
C GLN A 146 -23.77 -44.45 8.17
N TYR A 147 -23.46 -43.28 8.72
CA TYR A 147 -24.25 -42.07 8.55
C TYR A 147 -24.36 -41.68 7.06
N GLN A 148 -23.23 -41.65 6.35
CA GLN A 148 -23.18 -41.36 4.91
C GLN A 148 -23.99 -42.38 4.10
N ALA A 149 -23.90 -43.67 4.42
CA ALA A 149 -24.69 -44.71 3.75
C ALA A 149 -26.20 -44.54 3.97
N GLN A 150 -26.62 -44.15 5.18
CA GLN A 150 -28.03 -43.88 5.51
C GLN A 150 -28.58 -42.60 4.87
N HIS A 151 -27.70 -41.65 4.54
CA HIS A 151 -28.05 -40.32 4.02
C HIS A 151 -27.62 -40.12 2.56
N GLN A 152 -27.31 -41.19 1.83
CA GLN A 152 -26.86 -41.12 0.45
C GLN A 152 -27.90 -40.42 -0.45
N GLY A 153 -27.52 -39.30 -1.07
CA GLY A 153 -28.41 -38.50 -1.92
C GLY A 153 -29.35 -37.53 -1.19
N ASN A 154 -29.24 -37.40 0.13
CA ASN A 154 -29.99 -36.43 0.94
C ASN A 154 -29.08 -35.28 1.38
N THR A 155 -29.47 -34.03 1.10
CA THR A 155 -28.71 -32.82 1.48
C THR A 155 -29.14 -32.24 2.84
N ASN A 156 -30.13 -32.83 3.50
CA ASN A 156 -30.64 -32.35 4.78
C ASN A 156 -29.97 -33.08 5.96
N HIS A 157 -29.06 -32.39 6.64
CA HIS A 157 -28.32 -32.88 7.80
C HIS A 157 -28.79 -32.28 9.14
N SER A 158 -30.00 -31.69 9.18
CA SER A 158 -30.52 -30.98 10.36
C SER A 158 -30.61 -31.84 11.62
N GLN A 159 -30.88 -33.14 11.49
CA GLN A 159 -30.90 -34.06 12.63
C GLN A 159 -29.52 -34.23 13.25
N LEU A 160 -28.49 -34.50 12.42
CA LEU A 160 -27.10 -34.57 12.89
C LEU A 160 -26.67 -33.25 13.51
N ALA A 161 -27.03 -32.13 12.87
CA ALA A 161 -26.71 -30.81 13.39
C ALA A 161 -27.32 -30.56 14.79
N ASN A 162 -28.57 -30.96 14.99
CA ASN A 162 -29.25 -30.81 16.29
C ASN A 162 -28.63 -31.71 17.37
N GLU A 163 -28.37 -32.98 17.04
CA GLU A 163 -27.73 -33.92 17.98
C GLU A 163 -26.32 -33.49 18.35
N LEU A 164 -25.53 -32.98 17.38
CA LEU A 164 -24.20 -32.44 17.66
C LEU A 164 -24.27 -31.20 18.54
N ASN A 165 -25.19 -30.28 18.27
CA ASN A 165 -25.37 -29.12 19.14
C ASN A 165 -25.76 -29.54 20.56
N ASN A 166 -26.69 -30.50 20.70
CA ASN A 166 -27.06 -31.04 22.01
C ASN A 166 -25.85 -31.66 22.73
N ALA A 167 -25.04 -32.46 22.03
CA ALA A 167 -23.84 -33.07 22.60
C ALA A 167 -22.80 -32.02 23.04
N ILE A 168 -22.61 -30.95 22.27
CA ILE A 168 -21.71 -29.84 22.64
C ILE A 168 -22.23 -29.11 23.88
N GLN A 169 -23.52 -28.78 23.94
CA GLN A 169 -24.10 -28.05 25.08
C GLN A 169 -23.98 -28.81 26.41
N HIS A 170 -24.12 -30.14 26.36
CA HIS A 170 -24.03 -31.02 27.54
C HIS A 170 -22.61 -31.57 27.80
N SER A 171 -21.62 -31.16 27.00
CA SER A 171 -20.23 -31.56 27.19
C SER A 171 -19.56 -30.84 28.36
N ASN A 172 -18.42 -31.36 28.81
CA ASN A 172 -17.52 -30.72 29.78
C ASN A 172 -16.57 -29.66 29.16
N MET A 173 -16.82 -29.22 27.92
CA MET A 173 -16.08 -28.12 27.31
C MET A 173 -16.22 -26.81 28.12
N SER A 174 -15.19 -25.96 28.08
CA SER A 174 -15.29 -24.59 28.59
C SER A 174 -16.37 -23.80 27.84
N GLN A 175 -16.92 -22.75 28.45
CA GLN A 175 -17.95 -21.93 27.79
C GLN A 175 -17.43 -21.32 26.48
N GLU A 176 -16.18 -20.87 26.44
CA GLU A 176 -15.54 -20.36 25.22
C GLU A 176 -15.48 -21.41 24.09
N GLN A 177 -15.18 -22.66 24.43
CA GLN A 177 -15.21 -23.77 23.47
C GLN A 177 -16.64 -24.08 23.03
N LYS A 178 -17.61 -24.09 23.94
CA LYS A 178 -19.02 -24.27 23.60
C LYS A 178 -19.50 -23.16 22.66
N ASP A 179 -19.17 -21.91 22.95
CA ASP A 179 -19.54 -20.74 22.13
C ASP A 179 -18.89 -20.81 20.74
N LEU A 180 -17.66 -21.30 20.63
CA LEU A 180 -16.98 -21.54 19.35
C LEU A 180 -17.68 -22.60 18.50
N PHE A 181 -18.38 -23.58 19.10
CA PHE A 181 -19.07 -24.64 18.37
C PHE A 181 -20.61 -24.62 18.45
N ASN A 182 -21.21 -23.66 19.16
CA ASN A 182 -22.65 -23.56 19.44
C ASN A 182 -23.52 -23.52 18.15
N ASP A 183 -22.92 -23.06 17.05
CA ASP A 183 -23.55 -23.06 15.73
C ASP A 183 -22.67 -23.71 14.65
N PHE A 184 -21.57 -24.36 15.05
CA PHE A 184 -20.71 -25.14 14.15
C PHE A 184 -21.54 -26.20 13.42
N ALA A 185 -22.35 -26.96 14.16
CA ALA A 185 -23.15 -28.04 13.61
C ALA A 185 -24.15 -27.60 12.51
N LYS A 186 -24.67 -26.38 12.60
CA LYS A 186 -25.60 -25.79 11.62
C LYS A 186 -24.89 -25.09 10.46
N SER A 187 -23.64 -24.70 10.66
CA SER A 187 -22.84 -23.94 9.70
C SER A 187 -21.89 -24.78 8.87
N VAL A 188 -21.59 -26.00 9.32
CA VAL A 188 -20.86 -26.99 8.56
C VAL A 188 -21.61 -27.33 7.28
N ASP A 189 -20.91 -27.25 6.16
CA ASP A 189 -21.32 -27.91 4.92
C ASP A 189 -20.96 -29.39 5.02
N TRP A 190 -21.95 -30.20 5.41
CA TRP A 190 -21.80 -31.64 5.60
C TRP A 190 -21.49 -32.40 4.32
N ASN A 191 -21.70 -31.81 3.13
CA ASN A 191 -21.21 -32.39 1.87
C ASN A 191 -19.70 -32.23 1.71
N ASN A 192 -19.10 -31.32 2.47
CA ASN A 192 -17.69 -30.98 2.44
C ASN A 192 -17.06 -31.19 3.83
N PHE A 193 -17.47 -32.27 4.48
CA PHE A 193 -17.03 -32.73 5.79
C PHE A 193 -16.57 -34.19 5.67
N ASP A 194 -15.33 -34.47 6.08
CA ASP A 194 -14.74 -35.79 5.97
C ASP A 194 -14.10 -36.23 7.28
N ILE A 195 -14.16 -37.54 7.50
CA ILE A 195 -13.51 -38.23 8.61
C ILE A 195 -12.64 -39.34 8.04
N ALA A 196 -11.40 -39.42 8.52
CA ALA A 196 -10.56 -40.59 8.33
C ALA A 196 -9.59 -40.76 9.51
N ASN A 197 -9.23 -42.02 9.80
CA ASN A 197 -8.35 -42.41 10.90
C ASN A 197 -8.79 -41.83 12.26
N GLY A 198 -10.11 -41.77 12.48
CA GLY A 198 -10.71 -41.29 13.71
C GLY A 198 -10.57 -39.79 13.94
N LYS A 199 -10.31 -39.01 12.88
CA LYS A 199 -10.15 -37.54 12.93
C LYS A 199 -11.02 -36.88 11.87
N ILE A 200 -11.41 -35.64 12.12
CA ILE A 200 -12.02 -34.79 11.10
C ILE A 200 -10.89 -34.37 10.16
N THR A 201 -10.92 -34.85 8.92
CA THR A 201 -9.89 -34.58 7.92
C THR A 201 -10.20 -33.34 7.07
N GLN A 202 -11.48 -32.98 6.98
CA GLN A 202 -11.95 -31.79 6.29
C GLN A 202 -13.27 -31.31 6.92
N ALA A 203 -13.41 -30.01 7.10
CA ALA A 203 -14.67 -29.38 7.49
C ALA A 203 -14.75 -27.98 6.85
N THR A 204 -15.76 -27.75 6.04
CA THR A 204 -16.09 -26.40 5.55
C THR A 204 -17.22 -25.82 6.37
N ILE A 205 -17.02 -24.58 6.83
CA ILE A 205 -17.93 -23.88 7.72
C ILE A 205 -18.33 -22.58 7.02
N LYS A 206 -19.63 -22.35 6.89
CA LYS A 206 -20.18 -21.16 6.23
C LYS A 206 -20.02 -19.93 7.11
N SER A 207 -19.59 -18.83 6.50
CA SER A 207 -19.49 -17.53 7.18
C SER A 207 -20.88 -17.03 7.62
N GLY A 208 -20.93 -16.23 8.69
CA GLY A 208 -22.14 -15.58 9.19
C GLY A 208 -22.88 -16.41 10.24
N SER A 209 -22.35 -17.58 10.61
CA SER A 209 -22.98 -18.50 11.55
C SER A 209 -22.32 -18.53 12.92
N ASN A 210 -21.08 -18.01 13.05
CA ASN A 210 -20.40 -17.91 14.33
C ASN A 210 -19.65 -16.57 14.39
N GLY A 211 -20.18 -15.62 15.14
CA GLY A 211 -19.61 -14.27 15.23
C GLY A 211 -18.14 -14.24 15.68
N ALA A 212 -17.72 -15.11 16.60
CA ALA A 212 -16.33 -15.14 17.08
C ALA A 212 -15.37 -15.66 16.00
N LEU A 213 -15.73 -16.76 15.34
CA LEU A 213 -14.92 -17.36 14.29
C LEU A 213 -14.91 -16.49 13.04
N ASP A 214 -16.05 -15.92 12.67
CA ASP A 214 -16.17 -14.98 11.54
C ASP A 214 -15.31 -13.72 11.76
N SER A 215 -15.30 -13.17 12.98
CA SER A 215 -14.42 -12.06 13.34
C SER A 215 -12.93 -12.44 13.22
N ALA A 216 -12.52 -13.58 13.78
CA ALA A 216 -11.13 -14.04 13.66
C ALA A 216 -10.70 -14.27 12.20
N MET A 217 -11.58 -14.82 11.37
CA MET A 217 -11.30 -15.07 9.95
C MET A 217 -11.20 -13.78 9.15
N LYS A 218 -12.08 -12.81 9.43
CA LYS A 218 -12.01 -11.48 8.82
C LYS A 218 -10.71 -10.76 9.19
N ASP A 219 -10.28 -10.86 10.44
CA ASP A 219 -9.04 -10.24 10.92
C ASP A 219 -7.80 -10.90 10.27
N LEU A 220 -7.80 -12.23 10.10
CA LEU A 220 -6.75 -12.95 9.37
C LEU A 220 -6.69 -12.56 7.88
N ASN A 221 -7.84 -12.47 7.21
CA ASN A 221 -7.88 -12.00 5.83
C ASN A 221 -7.33 -10.57 5.71
N THR A 222 -7.67 -9.71 6.69
CA THR A 222 -7.16 -8.34 6.77
C THR A 222 -5.63 -8.32 6.95
N LEU A 223 -5.07 -9.13 7.86
CA LEU A 223 -3.63 -9.27 8.03
C LEU A 223 -2.93 -9.69 6.71
N PHE A 224 -3.52 -10.63 5.99
CA PHE A 224 -3.01 -11.08 4.70
C PHE A 224 -3.07 -10.01 3.60
N GLU A 225 -4.12 -9.20 3.57
CA GLU A 225 -4.18 -8.04 2.68
C GLU A 225 -3.06 -7.05 2.99
N VAL A 226 -2.84 -6.74 4.28
CA VAL A 226 -1.77 -5.82 4.70
C VAL A 226 -0.40 -6.36 4.27
N LEU A 227 -0.08 -7.62 4.57
CA LEU A 227 1.21 -8.24 4.19
C LEU A 227 1.46 -8.30 2.68
N LYS A 228 0.40 -8.22 1.86
CA LYS A 228 0.49 -8.16 0.40
C LYS A 228 0.65 -6.74 -0.13
N ASN A 229 0.00 -5.77 0.50
CA ASN A 229 -0.09 -4.41 0.00
C ASN A 229 -0.16 -3.40 1.15
N ASN A 230 0.94 -2.71 1.43
CA ASN A 230 1.01 -1.70 2.49
C ASN A 230 2.19 -0.76 2.28
N ASN A 231 2.08 0.45 2.82
CA ASN A 231 3.18 1.39 2.88
C ASN A 231 2.89 2.49 3.90
N MET A 232 3.93 3.00 4.57
CA MET A 232 3.90 4.32 5.20
C MET A 232 5.08 5.10 4.63
N ASN A 233 4.83 6.33 4.19
CA ASN A 233 5.82 7.15 3.52
C ASN A 233 5.82 8.56 4.10
N VAL A 234 7.01 9.07 4.40
CA VAL A 234 7.25 10.49 4.65
C VAL A 234 7.89 11.07 3.40
N ARG A 235 7.25 12.07 2.81
CA ARG A 235 7.70 12.73 1.59
C ARG A 235 8.17 14.13 1.89
N SER A 236 9.34 14.50 1.40
CA SER A 236 9.77 15.90 1.32
C SER A 236 9.94 16.33 -0.12
N GLN A 237 9.41 17.50 -0.46
CA GLN A 237 9.48 18.07 -1.81
C GLN A 237 9.89 19.53 -1.72
N ASN A 238 11.10 19.79 -2.21
CA ASN A 238 11.77 21.06 -2.08
C ASN A 238 12.21 21.53 -3.46
N GLY A 239 12.15 22.82 -3.69
CA GLY A 239 12.47 23.36 -5.00
C GLY A 239 12.81 24.82 -4.98
N ILE A 240 13.79 25.19 -5.80
CA ILE A 240 14.07 26.56 -6.21
C ILE A 240 14.01 26.60 -7.73
N VAL A 241 13.38 27.62 -8.28
CA VAL A 241 13.26 27.80 -9.74
C VAL A 241 13.50 29.25 -10.11
N PHE A 242 14.25 29.44 -11.19
CA PHE A 242 14.48 30.71 -11.83
C PHE A 242 13.94 30.64 -13.26
N GLN A 243 12.94 31.46 -13.56
CA GLN A 243 12.36 31.59 -14.89
C GLN A 243 12.76 32.93 -15.48
N PHE A 244 13.44 32.89 -16.61
CA PHE A 244 13.82 34.06 -17.39
C PHE A 244 12.88 34.21 -18.59
N SER A 245 12.07 35.27 -18.55
CA SER A 245 11.10 35.58 -19.59
C SER A 245 10.92 37.10 -19.66
N ASN A 246 10.72 37.61 -20.87
CA ASN A 246 10.29 38.97 -21.14
C ASN A 246 9.40 38.96 -22.39
N LYS A 247 8.73 40.08 -22.71
CA LYS A 247 7.79 40.13 -23.84
C LYS A 247 8.45 39.75 -25.17
N ILE A 248 9.69 40.20 -25.41
CA ILE A 248 10.43 39.95 -26.64
C ILE A 248 10.84 38.47 -26.75
N MET A 249 11.36 37.90 -25.66
CA MET A 249 11.75 36.50 -25.59
C MET A 249 10.55 35.59 -25.83
N ASN A 250 9.46 35.83 -25.13
CA ASN A 250 8.25 35.01 -25.20
C ASN A 250 7.70 34.93 -26.64
N GLU A 251 7.73 36.04 -27.39
CA GLU A 251 7.19 36.11 -28.76
C GLU A 251 8.18 35.73 -29.86
N LYS A 252 9.50 35.90 -29.68
CA LYS A 252 10.49 35.76 -30.76
C LYS A 252 11.55 34.69 -30.56
N PHE A 253 12.00 34.47 -29.32
CA PHE A 253 13.20 33.66 -29.03
C PHE A 253 12.92 32.44 -28.16
N GLY A 254 11.76 32.38 -27.51
CA GLY A 254 11.45 31.44 -26.44
C GLY A 254 11.95 31.90 -25.07
N SER A 255 11.31 31.37 -24.03
CA SER A 255 11.61 31.61 -22.62
C SER A 255 12.37 30.42 -22.03
N ILE A 256 13.24 30.68 -21.05
CA ILE A 256 14.11 29.67 -20.44
C ILE A 256 13.86 29.62 -18.93
N ALA A 257 13.96 28.44 -18.33
CA ALA A 257 13.98 28.28 -16.89
C ALA A 257 15.04 27.28 -16.43
N LEU A 258 15.57 27.51 -15.23
CA LEU A 258 16.47 26.61 -14.51
C LEU A 258 15.85 26.31 -13.15
N GLY A 259 15.89 25.06 -12.72
CA GLY A 259 15.42 24.65 -11.40
C GLY A 259 16.43 23.79 -10.67
N LEU A 260 16.28 23.70 -9.36
CA LEU A 260 16.87 22.68 -8.50
C LEU A 260 15.72 22.10 -7.68
N PHE A 261 15.36 20.85 -7.95
CA PHE A 261 14.25 20.17 -7.29
C PHE A 261 14.76 18.95 -6.55
N ASN A 262 14.29 18.75 -5.33
CA ASN A 262 14.58 17.56 -4.55
C ASN A 262 13.27 16.92 -4.10
N THR A 263 13.10 15.64 -4.42
CA THR A 263 12.03 14.81 -3.85
C THR A 263 12.70 13.72 -3.03
N ALA A 264 12.38 13.63 -1.74
CA ALA A 264 12.82 12.57 -0.85
C ALA A 264 11.60 11.79 -0.34
N GLN A 265 11.71 10.47 -0.30
CA GLN A 265 10.69 9.55 0.18
C GLN A 265 11.34 8.60 1.18
N ALA A 266 10.87 8.63 2.42
CA ALA A 266 11.29 7.73 3.48
C ALA A 266 10.12 6.79 3.79
N GLY A 267 10.23 5.54 3.34
CA GLY A 267 9.15 4.56 3.36
C GLY A 267 9.43 3.35 4.23
N VAL A 268 8.39 2.80 4.85
CA VAL A 268 8.38 1.49 5.51
C VAL A 268 7.27 0.63 4.92
N SER A 269 7.62 -0.60 4.53
CA SER A 269 6.67 -1.60 4.03
C SER A 269 6.88 -2.95 4.73
N LEU A 270 5.80 -3.66 5.02
CA LEU A 270 5.83 -5.09 5.34
C LEU A 270 5.84 -5.88 4.03
N VAL A 271 6.77 -6.83 3.91
CA VAL A 271 6.97 -7.64 2.72
C VAL A 271 6.73 -9.10 3.08
N GLY A 272 5.56 -9.63 2.70
CA GLY A 272 5.23 -11.03 2.96
C GLY A 272 5.80 -11.99 1.91
N ASP A 273 6.50 -13.07 2.28
CA ASP A 273 6.78 -14.12 1.30
C ASP A 273 5.49 -14.83 0.91
N THR A 274 5.03 -14.64 -0.33
CA THR A 274 3.78 -15.21 -0.84
C THR A 274 3.73 -16.75 -0.79
N ASN A 275 4.86 -17.43 -0.76
CA ASN A 275 4.94 -18.88 -0.65
C ASN A 275 4.78 -19.37 0.80
N LYS A 276 4.97 -18.48 1.79
CA LYS A 276 4.87 -18.80 3.22
C LYS A 276 3.68 -18.11 3.90
N MET A 277 2.58 -17.92 3.17
CA MET A 277 1.36 -17.27 3.68
C MET A 277 0.25 -18.24 4.11
N ARG A 278 0.45 -19.57 4.07
CA ARG A 278 -0.62 -20.52 4.43
C ARG A 278 -0.81 -20.54 5.94
N LEU A 279 -2.05 -20.56 6.43
CA LEU A 279 -2.35 -20.75 7.86
C LEU A 279 -2.34 -22.24 8.17
N ILE A 280 -1.16 -22.79 8.42
CA ILE A 280 -1.01 -24.17 8.87
C ILE A 280 -0.62 -24.15 10.34
N PHE A 281 -1.40 -24.82 11.17
CA PHE A 281 -1.23 -24.91 12.62
C PHE A 281 -1.38 -26.36 13.09
N GLY A 282 -0.84 -26.66 14.27
CA GLY A 282 -0.83 -28.01 14.83
C GLY A 282 0.47 -28.31 15.58
N ASP A 283 0.59 -29.53 16.09
CA ASP A 283 1.79 -30.02 16.76
C ASP A 283 2.13 -31.45 16.32
N SER A 284 3.43 -31.79 16.40
CA SER A 284 4.09 -33.10 16.30
C SER A 284 3.55 -34.15 15.31
N ASN A 285 2.29 -34.53 15.40
CA ASN A 285 1.65 -35.57 14.60
C ASN A 285 0.42 -35.09 13.80
N ASP A 286 -0.12 -33.91 14.10
CA ASP A 286 -1.38 -33.42 13.53
C ASP A 286 -1.26 -31.96 13.10
N TYR A 287 -1.40 -31.75 11.79
CA TYR A 287 -1.36 -30.44 11.17
C TYR A 287 -2.67 -30.18 10.43
N TYR A 288 -3.13 -28.93 10.50
CA TYR A 288 -4.33 -28.46 9.83
C TYR A 288 -4.04 -27.17 9.10
N GLU A 289 -4.55 -27.07 7.88
CA GLU A 289 -4.58 -25.84 7.11
C GLU A 289 -5.97 -25.23 7.21
N LEU A 290 -6.01 -23.93 7.49
CA LEU A 290 -7.19 -23.09 7.37
C LEU A 290 -7.11 -22.29 6.07
N ALA A 291 -8.04 -22.58 5.16
CA ALA A 291 -8.26 -21.82 3.94
C ALA A 291 -9.49 -20.91 4.11
N ILE A 292 -9.31 -19.61 3.92
CA ILE A 292 -10.39 -18.62 4.00
C ILE A 292 -10.92 -18.35 2.59
N SER A 293 -12.25 -18.34 2.45
CA SER A 293 -12.96 -18.00 1.22
C SER A 293 -14.02 -16.94 1.49
N ASN A 294 -14.68 -16.42 0.45
CA ASN A 294 -15.73 -15.41 0.62
C ASN A 294 -16.99 -15.96 1.30
N ASP A 295 -17.25 -17.27 1.18
CA ASP A 295 -18.48 -17.91 1.66
C ASP A 295 -18.29 -18.66 2.98
N GLY A 296 -17.08 -18.63 3.53
CA GLY A 296 -16.71 -19.41 4.72
C GLY A 296 -15.25 -19.81 4.74
N TYR A 297 -14.95 -20.83 5.54
CA TYR A 297 -13.59 -21.29 5.77
C TYR A 297 -13.55 -22.82 5.80
N THR A 298 -12.50 -23.36 5.20
CA THR A 298 -12.25 -24.80 5.14
C THR A 298 -11.05 -25.11 6.00
N ILE A 299 -11.24 -26.01 6.96
CA ILE A 299 -10.16 -26.59 7.73
C ILE A 299 -9.92 -27.98 7.18
N LYS A 300 -8.70 -28.29 6.81
CA LYS A 300 -8.31 -29.61 6.29
C LYS A 300 -7.01 -30.07 6.90
N THR A 301 -6.83 -31.38 7.01
CA THR A 301 -5.54 -31.94 7.42
C THR A 301 -4.42 -31.52 6.47
N SER A 302 -3.24 -31.33 7.04
CA SER A 302 -2.00 -30.98 6.37
C SER A 302 -0.88 -31.87 6.92
N SER A 303 0.36 -31.59 6.55
CA SER A 303 1.52 -32.35 6.98
C SER A 303 2.58 -31.46 7.60
N LYS A 304 3.50 -32.09 8.35
CA LYS A 304 4.69 -31.42 8.86
C LYS A 304 5.49 -30.74 7.74
N ASP A 305 5.66 -31.43 6.62
CA ASP A 305 6.40 -30.91 5.47
C ASP A 305 5.75 -29.63 4.90
N GLU A 306 4.42 -29.61 4.81
CA GLU A 306 3.70 -28.42 4.36
C GLU A 306 3.78 -27.28 5.37
N TYR A 307 3.67 -27.59 6.67
CA TYR A 307 3.84 -26.62 7.75
C TYR A 307 5.23 -25.97 7.69
N GLU A 308 6.30 -26.76 7.59
CA GLU A 308 7.68 -26.29 7.52
C GLU A 308 7.95 -25.43 6.28
N LYS A 309 7.34 -25.80 5.14
CA LYS A 309 7.61 -25.15 3.87
C LYS A 309 6.78 -23.90 3.60
N TYR A 310 5.51 -23.89 4.01
CA TYR A 310 4.54 -22.89 3.56
C TYR A 310 3.79 -22.14 4.68
N SER A 311 3.97 -22.50 5.95
CA SER A 311 3.24 -21.87 7.05
C SER A 311 3.73 -20.45 7.36
N LEU A 312 2.78 -19.53 7.51
CA LEU A 312 3.04 -18.20 8.08
C LEU A 312 3.57 -18.30 9.51
N LEU A 313 2.97 -19.17 10.32
CA LEU A 313 3.34 -19.32 11.73
C LEU A 313 4.78 -19.81 11.85
N GLN A 314 5.13 -20.89 11.15
CA GLN A 314 6.48 -21.44 11.17
C GLN A 314 7.52 -20.45 10.67
N SER A 315 7.21 -19.69 9.61
CA SER A 315 8.18 -18.77 9.05
C SER A 315 8.45 -17.53 9.94
N ILE A 316 7.46 -17.12 10.73
CA ILE A 316 7.64 -16.13 11.81
C ILE A 316 8.46 -16.76 12.96
N GLU A 317 8.26 -18.04 13.25
CA GLU A 317 9.09 -18.73 14.25
C GLU A 317 10.56 -18.75 13.84
N ASP A 318 10.85 -19.10 12.59
CA ASP A 318 12.19 -19.20 12.02
C ASP A 318 12.83 -17.83 11.77
N GLY A 319 12.02 -16.80 11.52
CA GLY A 319 12.51 -15.46 11.23
C GLY A 319 13.20 -15.33 9.86
N ASN A 320 12.71 -16.03 8.83
CA ASN A 320 13.45 -16.19 7.57
C ASN A 320 12.67 -15.87 6.27
N ALA A 321 11.40 -15.45 6.34
CA ALA A 321 10.57 -15.27 5.14
C ALA A 321 9.98 -13.86 5.01
N HIS A 322 9.19 -13.43 5.99
CA HIS A 322 8.55 -12.12 5.96
C HIS A 322 9.50 -11.04 6.49
N LYS A 323 9.42 -9.83 5.94
CA LYS A 323 10.38 -8.76 6.24
C LYS A 323 9.68 -7.42 6.49
N ILE A 324 10.38 -6.55 7.20
CA ILE A 324 10.16 -5.10 7.18
C ILE A 324 11.22 -4.51 6.26
N ALA A 325 10.79 -3.84 5.20
CA ALA A 325 11.65 -3.07 4.32
C ALA A 325 11.54 -1.59 4.71
N SER A 326 12.66 -0.99 5.08
CA SER A 326 12.81 0.43 5.37
C SER A 326 13.70 1.06 4.33
N SER A 327 13.30 2.22 3.80
CA SER A 327 14.03 2.86 2.71
C SER A 327 13.99 4.38 2.81
N ILE A 328 15.03 5.00 2.29
CA ILE A 328 15.03 6.39 1.88
C ILE A 328 15.49 6.42 0.43
N PHE A 329 14.67 6.97 -0.45
CA PHE A 329 15.05 7.27 -1.82
C PHE A 329 14.83 8.76 -2.08
N SER A 330 15.87 9.43 -2.57
CA SER A 330 15.78 10.83 -2.96
C SER A 330 16.29 11.05 -4.37
N VAL A 331 15.62 11.91 -5.11
CA VAL A 331 16.03 12.35 -6.44
C VAL A 331 16.21 13.86 -6.39
N THR A 332 17.44 14.30 -6.69
CA THR A 332 17.74 15.70 -6.93
C THR A 332 17.83 15.94 -8.42
N GLU A 333 16.96 16.79 -8.96
CA GLU A 333 16.88 17.16 -10.37
C GLU A 333 17.44 18.58 -10.56
N LEU A 334 18.30 18.75 -11.56
CA LEU A 334 18.73 20.04 -12.12
C LEU A 334 18.12 20.20 -13.52
N PRO A 335 16.85 20.62 -13.64
CA PRO A 335 16.20 20.84 -14.94
C PRO A 335 16.59 22.17 -15.59
N ILE A 336 16.82 22.12 -16.90
CA ILE A 336 16.88 23.27 -17.80
C ILE A 336 15.73 23.14 -18.79
N GLY A 337 14.82 24.11 -18.80
CA GLY A 337 13.67 24.13 -19.69
C GLY A 337 13.70 25.28 -20.68
N TYR A 338 13.13 25.02 -21.85
CA TYR A 338 12.90 25.99 -22.90
C TYR A 338 11.45 25.88 -23.37
N ALA A 339 10.80 27.00 -23.61
CA ALA A 339 9.46 27.03 -24.17
C ALA A 339 9.31 28.12 -25.21
N TYR A 340 8.59 27.79 -26.28
CA TYR A 340 8.24 28.70 -27.34
C TYR A 340 6.73 28.91 -27.35
N ARG A 341 6.30 30.17 -27.53
CA ARG A 341 4.89 30.54 -27.65
C ARG A 341 4.64 31.17 -29.01
N ASN A 342 3.63 30.67 -29.70
CA ASN A 342 3.06 31.30 -30.87
C ASN A 342 1.69 31.92 -30.52
N THR A 343 1.48 33.18 -30.90
CA THR A 343 0.22 33.88 -30.67
C THR A 343 -0.47 34.15 -32.00
N ILE A 344 -1.69 33.64 -32.15
CA ILE A 344 -2.55 33.84 -33.31
C ILE A 344 -3.87 34.44 -32.83
N ASN A 345 -4.08 35.74 -33.09
CA ASN A 345 -5.23 36.50 -32.60
C ASN A 345 -5.36 36.43 -31.06
N LYS A 346 -6.47 35.87 -30.56
CA LYS A 346 -6.72 35.65 -29.13
C LYS A 346 -6.18 34.32 -28.62
N SER A 347 -5.68 33.45 -29.49
CA SER A 347 -5.19 32.13 -29.13
C SER A 347 -3.66 32.12 -29.00
N ASN A 348 -3.17 31.40 -28.01
CA ASN A 348 -1.76 31.19 -27.76
C ASN A 348 -1.50 29.69 -27.72
N LEU A 349 -0.50 29.23 -28.45
CA LEU A 349 -0.02 27.87 -28.37
C LEU A 349 1.43 27.90 -27.87
N SER A 350 1.68 27.28 -26.74
CA SER A 350 3.02 27.11 -26.20
C SER A 350 3.42 25.65 -26.21
N ILE A 351 4.67 25.38 -26.59
CA ILE A 351 5.30 24.07 -26.50
C ILE A 351 6.58 24.25 -25.70
N GLY A 352 6.82 23.35 -24.75
CA GLY A 352 8.02 23.38 -23.94
C GLY A 352 8.65 22.02 -23.79
N VAL A 353 9.96 22.03 -23.56
CA VAL A 353 10.79 20.85 -23.28
C VAL A 353 11.68 21.14 -22.09
N ALA A 354 12.02 20.12 -21.32
CA ALA A 354 13.01 20.22 -20.25
C ALA A 354 13.97 19.03 -20.28
N PHE A 355 15.26 19.33 -20.16
CA PHE A 355 16.32 18.36 -19.93
C PHE A 355 16.70 18.40 -18.45
N LYS A 356 16.94 17.24 -17.83
CA LYS A 356 17.20 17.12 -16.40
C LYS A 356 18.42 16.25 -16.17
N VAL A 357 19.36 16.75 -15.36
CA VAL A 357 20.37 15.90 -14.73
C VAL A 357 19.82 15.48 -13.37
N MET A 358 19.86 14.18 -13.07
CA MET A 358 19.19 13.61 -11.89
C MET A 358 20.20 12.80 -11.07
N LEU A 359 20.32 13.13 -9.79
CA LEU A 359 21.08 12.35 -8.81
C LEU A 359 20.11 11.58 -7.92
N GLY A 360 20.09 10.26 -8.07
CA GLY A 360 19.41 9.33 -7.18
C GLY A 360 20.28 9.01 -5.97
N THR A 361 19.70 9.07 -4.78
CA THR A 361 20.32 8.70 -3.51
C THR A 361 19.44 7.66 -2.84
N SER A 362 20.00 6.52 -2.43
CA SER A 362 19.26 5.42 -1.83
C SER A 362 19.92 4.94 -0.54
N LEU A 363 19.09 4.70 0.47
CA LEU A 363 19.40 3.95 1.67
C LEU A 363 18.31 2.90 1.83
N TYR A 364 18.70 1.63 1.94
CA TYR A 364 17.75 0.52 2.00
C TYR A 364 18.17 -0.47 3.07
N HIS A 365 17.19 -0.97 3.82
CA HIS A 365 17.40 -1.95 4.86
C HIS A 365 16.21 -2.91 4.95
N GLU A 366 16.51 -4.20 5.08
CA GLU A 366 15.51 -5.23 5.36
C GLU A 366 15.80 -5.88 6.71
N GLN A 367 14.74 -6.13 7.48
CA GLN A 367 14.78 -6.88 8.73
C GLN A 367 13.72 -7.98 8.67
N TYR A 368 14.13 -9.23 8.81
CA TYR A 368 13.18 -10.36 8.88
C TYR A 368 12.32 -10.27 10.14
N LEU A 369 11.03 -10.60 9.99
CA LEU A 369 10.07 -10.75 11.06
C LEU A 369 10.30 -12.09 11.76
N GLY A 370 10.63 -12.06 13.06
CA GLY A 370 10.85 -13.26 13.88
C GLY A 370 10.21 -13.15 15.26
N LYS A 371 10.29 -14.22 16.09
CA LYS A 371 9.79 -14.22 17.49
C LYS A 371 10.26 -13.04 18.34
N LYS A 372 11.44 -12.50 18.04
CA LYS A 372 11.95 -11.26 18.63
C LYS A 372 12.34 -10.31 17.52
N LEU A 373 11.64 -9.19 17.42
CA LEU A 373 12.03 -8.08 16.57
C LEU A 373 13.10 -7.27 17.30
N ALA A 374 14.34 -7.32 16.80
CA ALA A 374 15.42 -6.46 17.25
C ALA A 374 15.83 -5.56 16.08
N PHE A 375 15.46 -4.28 16.14
CA PHE A 375 15.90 -3.30 15.14
C PHE A 375 17.38 -3.03 15.36
N LYS A 376 18.22 -3.55 14.47
CA LYS A 376 19.65 -3.22 14.44
C LYS A 376 19.82 -1.95 13.62
N PHE A 377 19.85 -0.83 14.33
CA PHE A 377 20.26 0.45 13.76
C PHE A 377 21.79 0.42 13.55
N GLY A 378 22.23 -0.19 12.46
CA GLY A 378 23.62 -0.15 12.02
C GLY A 378 24.03 1.24 11.55
N ASP A 379 25.26 1.38 11.07
CA ASP A 379 25.83 2.66 10.64
C ASP A 379 25.19 3.11 9.29
N PHE A 380 23.98 3.68 9.35
CA PHE A 380 23.18 4.04 8.18
C PHE A 380 23.90 4.98 7.21
N ALA A 381 24.76 5.86 7.73
CA ALA A 381 25.52 6.82 6.91
C ALA A 381 26.45 6.12 5.90
N ASN A 382 27.02 4.97 6.26
CA ASN A 382 27.95 4.23 5.40
C ASN A 382 27.27 3.40 4.31
N ASN A 383 25.94 3.28 4.36
CA ASN A 383 25.15 2.47 3.41
C ASN A 383 24.40 3.31 2.36
N ILE A 384 24.63 4.63 2.35
CA ILE A 384 24.06 5.53 1.35
C ILE A 384 24.73 5.28 0.00
N GLN A 385 23.92 5.10 -1.04
CA GLN A 385 24.36 4.83 -2.40
C GLN A 385 23.83 5.89 -3.35
N TYR A 386 24.57 6.13 -4.43
CA TYR A 386 24.28 7.18 -5.40
C TYR A 386 24.31 6.63 -6.81
N ASP A 387 23.42 7.13 -7.66
CA ASP A 387 23.44 6.89 -9.09
C ASP A 387 22.95 8.13 -9.85
N THR A 388 23.45 8.36 -11.06
CA THR A 388 23.12 9.54 -11.88
C THR A 388 22.46 9.13 -13.17
N ASN A 389 21.36 9.81 -13.52
CA ASN A 389 20.66 9.60 -14.78
C ASN A 389 20.23 10.95 -15.38
N ILE A 390 19.62 10.90 -16.57
CA ILE A 390 19.05 12.05 -17.25
C ILE A 390 17.55 11.86 -17.46
N GLY A 391 16.79 12.94 -17.47
CA GLY A 391 15.34 12.93 -17.69
C GLY A 391 14.91 13.93 -18.75
N PHE A 392 13.85 13.60 -19.48
CA PHE A 392 13.23 14.49 -20.45
C PHE A 392 11.74 14.68 -20.19
N ASP A 393 11.30 15.95 -20.16
CA ASP A 393 9.90 16.33 -20.02
C ASP A 393 9.47 17.14 -21.25
N ILE A 394 8.24 16.93 -21.72
CA ILE A 394 7.63 17.67 -22.83
C ILE A 394 6.24 18.13 -22.40
N GLY A 395 5.87 19.35 -22.77
CA GLY A 395 4.56 19.88 -22.47
C GLY A 395 4.01 20.80 -23.53
N ALA A 396 2.69 20.92 -23.53
CA ALA A 396 1.93 21.79 -24.39
C ALA A 396 0.92 22.59 -23.57
N LEU A 397 0.63 23.80 -24.03
CA LEU A 397 -0.37 24.69 -23.44
C LEU A 397 -1.10 25.44 -24.54
N TYR A 398 -2.41 25.29 -24.60
CA TYR A 398 -3.29 26.13 -25.39
C TYR A 398 -3.96 27.16 -24.48
N GLY A 399 -3.88 28.45 -24.82
CA GLY A 399 -4.48 29.54 -24.05
C GLY A 399 -5.34 30.43 -24.94
N TYR A 400 -6.60 30.66 -24.55
CA TYR A 400 -7.50 31.59 -25.21
C TYR A 400 -7.72 32.84 -24.35
N LYS A 401 -7.31 34.01 -24.85
CA LYS A 401 -7.46 35.30 -24.19
C LYS A 401 -8.93 35.74 -24.26
N ILE A 402 -9.59 35.74 -23.11
CA ILE A 402 -10.95 36.25 -22.95
C ILE A 402 -10.92 37.78 -22.86
N ALA A 403 -9.94 38.32 -22.12
CA ALA A 403 -9.64 39.74 -21.99
C ALA A 403 -8.11 39.93 -21.86
N GLU A 404 -7.64 41.18 -21.76
CA GLU A 404 -6.20 41.46 -21.60
C GLU A 404 -5.59 40.77 -20.37
N ASP A 405 -6.34 40.65 -19.28
CA ASP A 405 -5.91 40.09 -17.99
C ASP A 405 -6.58 38.74 -17.65
N LYS A 406 -7.23 38.10 -18.63
CA LYS A 406 -8.01 36.86 -18.44
C LYS A 406 -7.76 35.86 -19.57
N GLU A 407 -7.31 34.66 -19.21
CA GLU A 407 -7.01 33.59 -20.15
C GLU A 407 -7.61 32.26 -19.68
N PHE A 408 -8.31 31.56 -20.56
CA PHE A 408 -8.64 30.16 -20.37
C PHE A 408 -7.53 29.30 -20.96
N SER A 409 -7.05 28.30 -20.24
CA SER A 409 -5.89 27.50 -20.61
C SER A 409 -6.22 26.00 -20.52
N LEU A 410 -5.73 25.23 -21.49
CA LEU A 410 -5.71 23.77 -21.51
C LEU A 410 -4.25 23.34 -21.60
N GLY A 411 -3.80 22.51 -20.68
CA GLY A 411 -2.42 22.02 -20.59
C GLY A 411 -2.34 20.51 -20.65
N PHE A 412 -1.23 20.02 -21.20
CA PHE A 412 -0.86 18.61 -21.17
C PHE A 412 0.64 18.48 -20.99
N VAL A 413 1.08 17.51 -20.21
CA VAL A 413 2.50 17.24 -19.95
C VAL A 413 2.77 15.73 -19.93
N VAL A 414 3.95 15.38 -20.43
CA VAL A 414 4.58 14.08 -20.19
C VAL A 414 5.93 14.31 -19.54
N LYS A 415 6.11 13.77 -18.34
CA LYS A 415 7.40 13.83 -17.62
C LYS A 415 8.13 12.50 -17.74
N ASN A 416 9.46 12.54 -17.67
CA ASN A 416 10.33 11.36 -17.64
C ASN A 416 10.08 10.40 -18.81
N ILE A 417 9.96 10.93 -20.02
CA ILE A 417 9.60 10.15 -21.23
C ILE A 417 10.58 9.00 -21.47
N ASN A 418 11.84 9.18 -21.09
CA ASN A 418 12.91 8.20 -21.24
C ASN A 418 13.04 7.20 -20.08
N SER A 419 12.16 7.24 -19.08
CA SER A 419 12.14 6.31 -17.94
C SER A 419 13.48 6.15 -17.20
N PRO A 420 14.04 7.21 -16.58
CA PRO A 420 15.33 7.13 -15.90
C PRO A 420 15.34 6.03 -14.85
N THR A 421 16.43 5.25 -14.84
CA THR A 421 16.62 4.04 -14.03
C THR A 421 17.85 4.22 -13.16
N PHE A 422 17.69 4.03 -11.85
CA PHE A 422 18.76 4.18 -10.86
C PHE A 422 19.15 2.82 -10.31
N GLU A 423 20.41 2.44 -10.50
CA GLU A 423 20.95 1.15 -10.08
C GLU A 423 21.84 1.32 -8.84
N PHE A 424 21.57 0.51 -7.81
CA PHE A 424 22.31 0.53 -6.56
C PHE A 424 22.86 -0.86 -6.26
N ALA A 425 24.04 -0.95 -5.64
CA ALA A 425 24.69 -2.22 -5.32
C ALA A 425 23.92 -3.03 -4.26
N ASN A 426 23.39 -2.36 -3.23
CA ASN A 426 22.71 -2.99 -2.08
C ASN A 426 21.28 -2.49 -1.86
N ALA A 427 20.65 -1.89 -2.88
CA ALA A 427 19.27 -1.46 -2.84
C ALA A 427 18.54 -1.85 -4.14
N PRO A 428 17.21 -2.03 -4.12
CA PRO A 428 16.44 -2.30 -5.33
C PRO A 428 16.64 -1.24 -6.42
N THR A 429 16.66 -1.66 -7.68
CA THR A 429 16.73 -0.75 -8.83
C THR A 429 15.46 0.09 -8.87
N VAL A 430 15.60 1.41 -8.97
CA VAL A 430 14.47 2.33 -8.98
C VAL A 430 14.25 2.90 -10.38
N VAL A 431 13.09 2.65 -10.97
CA VAL A 431 12.72 3.16 -12.30
C VAL A 431 11.64 4.23 -12.18
N ILE A 432 11.86 5.42 -12.72
CA ILE A 432 10.84 6.48 -12.75
C ILE A 432 10.10 6.38 -14.08
N LYS A 433 8.85 5.90 -14.07
CA LYS A 433 8.05 5.74 -15.29
C LYS A 433 7.59 7.10 -15.86
N PRO A 434 7.23 7.15 -17.16
CA PRO A 434 6.64 8.34 -17.74
C PRO A 434 5.32 8.69 -17.04
N GLN A 435 5.13 9.97 -16.74
CA GLN A 435 3.95 10.47 -16.02
C GLN A 435 3.15 11.39 -16.94
N TYR A 436 1.83 11.23 -16.98
CA TYR A 436 0.95 11.92 -17.92
C TYR A 436 -0.11 12.70 -17.15
N ARG A 437 -0.16 14.02 -17.36
CA ARG A 437 -1.15 14.88 -16.70
C ARG A 437 -1.75 15.88 -17.67
N ALA A 438 -3.06 16.08 -17.55
CA ALA A 438 -3.81 17.09 -18.28
C ALA A 438 -4.47 18.05 -17.29
N GLY A 439 -4.71 19.29 -17.70
CA GLY A 439 -5.33 20.28 -16.85
C GLY A 439 -6.01 21.40 -17.60
N ILE A 440 -6.97 22.04 -16.95
CA ILE A 440 -7.63 23.25 -17.42
C ILE A 440 -7.51 24.34 -16.34
N ALA A 441 -7.41 25.58 -16.78
CA ALA A 441 -7.38 26.71 -15.85
C ALA A 441 -8.05 27.95 -16.43
N TYR A 442 -8.73 28.69 -15.58
CA TYR A 442 -9.01 30.10 -15.79
C TYR A 442 -7.97 30.92 -15.03
N ASN A 443 -7.15 31.66 -15.76
CA ASN A 443 -6.09 32.51 -15.24
C ASN A 443 -6.54 33.97 -15.31
N GLY A 444 -7.01 34.52 -14.19
CA GLY A 444 -7.44 35.92 -14.07
C GLY A 444 -6.67 36.68 -12.99
N LYS A 445 -6.65 38.02 -13.11
CA LYS A 445 -5.90 38.90 -12.20
C LYS A 445 -6.30 38.80 -10.72
N ARG A 446 -7.60 38.67 -10.42
CA ARG A 446 -8.13 38.60 -9.03
C ARG A 446 -8.64 37.23 -8.65
N PHE A 447 -8.97 36.42 -9.64
CA PHE A 447 -9.56 35.11 -9.47
C PHE A 447 -8.91 34.15 -10.44
N SER A 448 -8.50 33.00 -9.94
CA SER A 448 -8.09 31.87 -10.78
C SER A 448 -8.81 30.61 -10.33
N LEU A 449 -9.05 29.72 -11.28
CA LEU A 449 -9.63 28.39 -11.05
C LEU A 449 -8.80 27.40 -11.84
N ALA A 450 -8.47 26.25 -11.27
CA ALA A 450 -7.72 25.22 -11.96
C ALA A 450 -8.24 23.83 -11.61
N PHE A 451 -8.09 22.90 -12.55
CA PHE A 451 -8.39 21.49 -12.39
C PHE A 451 -7.39 20.67 -13.20
N ASP A 452 -6.79 19.67 -12.57
CA ASP A 452 -5.85 18.74 -13.19
C ASP A 452 -6.26 17.29 -12.90
N ALA A 453 -5.86 16.39 -13.80
CA ALA A 453 -6.05 14.96 -13.65
C ALA A 453 -4.84 14.18 -14.20
N ASP A 454 -4.38 13.20 -13.42
CA ASP A 454 -3.47 12.17 -13.91
C ASP A 454 -4.18 11.30 -14.95
N VAL A 455 -3.66 11.34 -16.17
CA VAL A 455 -4.26 10.61 -17.31
C VAL A 455 -4.09 9.11 -17.13
N LEU A 456 -2.94 8.68 -16.60
CA LEU A 456 -2.64 7.29 -16.26
C LEU A 456 -2.18 7.18 -14.80
N PRO A 457 -2.43 6.04 -14.13
CA PRO A 457 -1.89 5.79 -12.80
C PRO A 457 -0.36 5.82 -12.79
N ASN A 458 0.19 6.46 -11.75
CA ASN A 458 1.61 6.50 -11.45
C ASN A 458 1.95 5.45 -10.38
N GLU A 459 3.19 4.93 -10.37
CA GLU A 459 3.63 4.00 -9.33
C GLU A 459 4.13 4.75 -8.09
N VAL A 460 3.66 4.33 -6.92
CA VAL A 460 4.11 4.80 -5.62
C VAL A 460 5.33 3.98 -5.22
N LEU A 461 6.37 4.65 -4.73
CA LEU A 461 7.53 3.95 -4.19
C LEU A 461 7.11 3.15 -2.95
N ASN A 462 7.11 1.83 -3.08
CA ASN A 462 6.80 0.89 -2.00
C ASN A 462 7.55 -0.43 -2.26
N TYR A 463 7.76 -1.19 -1.21
CA TYR A 463 8.48 -2.47 -1.29
C TYR A 463 7.57 -3.67 -0.98
N SER A 464 6.25 -3.44 -0.88
CA SER A 464 5.27 -4.50 -0.69
C SER A 464 5.09 -5.30 -1.99
N ASN A 465 4.51 -6.49 -1.90
CA ASN A 465 4.42 -7.42 -3.04
C ASN A 465 3.53 -6.94 -4.18
N ARG A 466 2.57 -6.07 -3.87
CA ARG A 466 1.68 -5.46 -4.86
C ARG A 466 2.07 -4.00 -4.96
N GLY A 467 2.61 -3.60 -6.11
CA GLY A 467 2.92 -2.20 -6.37
C GLY A 467 1.71 -1.31 -6.09
N LEU A 468 1.93 -0.25 -5.32
CA LEU A 468 0.93 0.78 -5.07
C LEU A 468 0.87 1.72 -6.26
N LEU A 469 -0.35 2.14 -6.61
CA LEU A 469 -0.62 3.09 -7.68
C LEU A 469 -1.26 4.35 -7.10
N SER A 470 -1.04 5.47 -7.76
CA SER A 470 -1.69 6.75 -7.46
C SER A 470 -2.23 7.33 -8.75
N GLN A 471 -3.45 7.87 -8.72
CA GLN A 471 -4.02 8.60 -9.84
C GLN A 471 -4.86 9.75 -9.31
N VAL A 472 -4.27 10.94 -9.27
CA VAL A 472 -4.87 12.10 -8.61
C VAL A 472 -5.72 12.90 -9.59
N VAL A 473 -6.91 13.28 -9.15
CA VAL A 473 -7.71 14.36 -9.73
C VAL A 473 -7.85 15.46 -8.69
N GLY A 474 -7.78 16.71 -9.10
CA GLY A 474 -7.87 17.81 -8.14
C GLY A 474 -8.03 19.16 -8.77
N GLY A 475 -8.48 20.10 -7.96
CA GLY A 475 -8.70 21.47 -8.41
C GLY A 475 -8.94 22.42 -7.25
N GLY A 476 -8.92 23.69 -7.56
CA GLY A 476 -9.07 24.73 -6.57
C GLY A 476 -9.14 26.10 -7.17
N PHE A 477 -9.31 27.08 -6.29
CA PHE A 477 -9.44 28.48 -6.63
C PHE A 477 -8.39 29.32 -5.89
N LYS A 478 -8.15 30.51 -6.46
CA LYS A 478 -7.26 31.53 -5.92
C LYS A 478 -7.97 32.87 -5.91
N LEU A 479 -7.90 33.59 -4.78
CA LEU A 479 -8.38 34.96 -4.64
C LEU A 479 -7.19 35.87 -4.35
N ASP A 480 -6.83 36.67 -5.34
CA ASP A 480 -5.60 37.47 -5.36
C ASP A 480 -5.90 38.92 -5.01
N TYR A 481 -5.49 39.35 -3.80
CA TYR A 481 -5.55 40.73 -3.33
C TYR A 481 -4.14 41.31 -3.22
N ARG A 482 -4.03 42.65 -3.17
CA ARG A 482 -2.75 43.38 -3.26
C ARG A 482 -1.67 42.90 -2.28
N TYR A 483 -2.04 42.52 -1.06
CA TYR A 483 -1.11 42.12 0.00
C TYR A 483 -1.36 40.69 0.52
N LEU A 484 -2.41 40.04 0.02
CA LEU A 484 -2.90 38.77 0.53
C LEU A 484 -3.50 37.97 -0.64
N ASP A 485 -3.05 36.74 -0.81
CA ASP A 485 -3.71 35.75 -1.65
C ASP A 485 -4.22 34.61 -0.78
N VAL A 486 -5.48 34.22 -0.97
CA VAL A 486 -6.12 33.09 -0.30
C VAL A 486 -6.52 32.05 -1.34
N ARG A 487 -6.17 30.79 -1.04
CA ARG A 487 -6.42 29.63 -1.90
C ARG A 487 -7.15 28.55 -1.13
N GLY A 488 -8.01 27.85 -1.86
CA GLY A 488 -8.69 26.66 -1.38
C GLY A 488 -8.86 25.67 -2.52
N GLY A 489 -8.85 24.39 -2.19
CA GLY A 489 -8.99 23.33 -3.18
C GLY A 489 -9.27 21.99 -2.54
N LEU A 490 -9.41 21.01 -3.41
CA LEU A 490 -9.57 19.61 -3.02
C LEU A 490 -8.94 18.71 -4.08
N SER A 491 -8.48 17.55 -3.65
CA SER A 491 -8.05 16.48 -4.53
C SER A 491 -8.53 15.12 -4.04
N TYR A 492 -8.50 14.14 -4.92
CA TYR A 492 -8.87 12.76 -4.63
C TYR A 492 -7.95 11.85 -5.43
N ASP A 493 -7.36 10.86 -4.75
CA ASP A 493 -6.58 9.82 -5.41
C ASP A 493 -7.49 8.62 -5.70
N LEU A 494 -7.71 8.33 -6.98
CA LEU A 494 -8.57 7.24 -7.45
C LEU A 494 -8.01 5.84 -7.12
N LYS A 495 -6.75 5.75 -6.69
CA LYS A 495 -6.04 4.50 -6.40
C LYS A 495 -5.60 4.37 -4.94
N GLN A 496 -5.72 5.42 -4.14
CA GLN A 496 -5.41 5.41 -2.71
C GLN A 496 -6.63 5.69 -1.85
N ASP A 497 -6.61 5.15 -0.63
CA ASP A 497 -7.71 5.28 0.31
C ASP A 497 -7.50 6.40 1.34
N ASN A 498 -7.12 7.58 0.86
CA ASN A 498 -6.84 8.76 1.70
C ASN A 498 -8.09 9.58 2.01
N GLY A 499 -9.22 9.24 1.39
CA GLY A 499 -10.40 10.11 1.34
C GLY A 499 -10.19 11.30 0.40
N VAL A 500 -11.07 12.29 0.52
CA VAL A 500 -10.87 13.59 -0.15
C VAL A 500 -9.76 14.32 0.59
N ILE A 501 -8.80 14.89 -0.13
CA ILE A 501 -7.76 15.73 0.43
C ILE A 501 -8.24 17.17 0.33
N LEU A 502 -8.36 17.85 1.46
CA LEU A 502 -8.71 19.26 1.55
C LEU A 502 -7.43 20.09 1.53
N THR A 503 -7.39 21.14 0.70
CA THR A 503 -6.20 21.97 0.55
C THR A 503 -6.53 23.44 0.82
N ALA A 504 -5.60 24.13 1.49
CA ALA A 504 -5.71 25.55 1.75
C ALA A 504 -4.34 26.21 1.67
N GLY A 505 -4.32 27.52 1.45
CA GLY A 505 -3.09 28.27 1.66
C GLY A 505 -3.26 29.76 1.56
N VAL A 506 -2.25 30.43 2.07
CA VAL A 506 -2.19 31.88 2.17
C VAL A 506 -0.82 32.37 1.71
N ASN A 507 -0.82 33.42 0.91
CA ASN A 507 0.40 34.12 0.54
C ASN A 507 0.30 35.57 1.00
N ILE A 508 1.29 36.02 1.77
CA ILE A 508 1.37 37.34 2.36
C ILE A 508 2.49 38.10 1.62
N LEU A 509 2.14 39.27 1.09
CA LEU A 509 3.04 40.19 0.39
C LEU A 509 3.73 39.61 -0.88
N GLY A 510 3.32 38.44 -1.37
CA GLY A 510 3.86 37.78 -2.56
C GLY A 510 4.99 36.77 -2.27
N PHE A 511 5.66 36.89 -1.12
CA PHE A 511 6.88 36.13 -0.82
C PHE A 511 6.81 35.23 0.41
N ILE A 512 5.84 35.38 1.32
CA ILE A 512 5.63 34.41 2.42
C ILE A 512 4.41 33.58 2.06
N ASP A 513 4.64 32.33 1.70
CA ASP A 513 3.60 31.43 1.23
C ASP A 513 3.52 30.20 2.13
N ILE A 514 2.32 29.87 2.61
CA ILE A 514 2.03 28.70 3.43
C ILE A 514 0.91 27.90 2.75
N ALA A 515 1.12 26.60 2.57
CA ALA A 515 0.11 25.68 2.10
C ALA A 515 -0.03 24.49 3.05
N ALA A 516 -1.25 24.00 3.20
CA ALA A 516 -1.55 22.80 3.98
C ALA A 516 -2.56 21.93 3.22
N GLU A 517 -2.39 20.62 3.35
CA GLU A 517 -3.23 19.60 2.76
C GLU A 517 -3.54 18.53 3.82
N VAL A 518 -4.78 18.06 3.90
CA VAL A 518 -5.20 17.04 4.87
C VAL A 518 -6.25 16.11 4.28
N GLY A 519 -6.05 14.80 4.41
CA GLY A 519 -7.02 13.78 4.03
C GLY A 519 -8.21 13.73 4.99
N THR A 520 -9.40 13.45 4.47
CA THR A 520 -10.61 13.29 5.29
C THR A 520 -10.71 11.94 5.98
N LYS A 521 -9.88 10.96 5.62
CA LYS A 521 -9.78 9.69 6.36
C LYS A 521 -8.77 9.80 7.49
N TRP A 522 -9.27 9.61 8.70
CA TRP A 522 -8.52 9.61 9.95
C TRP A 522 -8.50 8.21 10.53
N VAL A 523 -7.38 7.83 11.13
CA VAL A 523 -7.18 6.52 11.74
C VAL A 523 -6.48 6.67 13.08
N ASP A 524 -6.87 5.81 14.02
CA ASP A 524 -6.14 5.57 15.25
C ASP A 524 -4.88 4.72 14.99
N TYR A 525 -3.72 5.34 15.20
CA TYR A 525 -2.41 4.72 15.24
C TYR A 525 -2.00 4.46 16.69
N PHE A 526 -2.41 3.33 17.25
CA PHE A 526 -2.01 2.88 18.59
C PHE A 526 -2.26 3.94 19.70
N GLY A 527 -3.45 4.54 19.70
CA GLY A 527 -3.91 5.57 20.61
C GLY A 527 -3.73 7.01 20.10
N ILE A 528 -3.14 7.20 18.91
CA ILE A 528 -2.94 8.51 18.29
C ILE A 528 -3.80 8.63 17.04
N ASN A 529 -4.84 9.46 17.08
CA ASN A 529 -5.69 9.71 15.91
C ASN A 529 -5.02 10.73 14.97
N ALA A 530 -4.72 10.32 13.75
CA ALA A 530 -4.09 11.15 12.72
C ALA A 530 -4.66 10.87 11.32
N PRO A 531 -4.57 11.83 10.37
CA PRO A 531 -5.04 11.62 9.01
C PRO A 531 -4.13 10.62 8.27
N LYS A 532 -4.69 9.88 7.31
CA LYS A 532 -3.90 9.00 6.41
C LYS A 532 -2.98 9.78 5.48
N TYR A 533 -3.32 11.06 5.22
CA TYR A 533 -2.54 11.97 4.40
C TYR A 533 -2.49 13.36 5.05
N ALA A 534 -1.29 13.94 5.15
CA ALA A 534 -1.12 15.34 5.50
C ALA A 534 0.14 15.91 4.85
N ASN A 535 0.11 17.18 4.44
CA ASN A 535 1.27 17.87 3.87
C ASN A 535 1.25 19.34 4.30
N VAL A 536 2.42 19.89 4.61
CA VAL A 536 2.62 21.31 4.89
C VAL A 536 3.80 21.83 4.08
N ARG A 537 3.64 23.03 3.53
CA ARG A 537 4.67 23.70 2.74
C ARG A 537 4.86 25.14 3.15
N LEU A 538 6.11 25.58 3.05
CA LEU A 538 6.54 26.96 3.20
C LEU A 538 7.31 27.36 1.95
N GLY A 539 7.02 28.54 1.43
CA GLY A 539 7.63 28.99 0.18
C GLY A 539 7.40 30.46 -0.10
N GLY A 540 7.58 30.83 -1.35
CA GLY A 540 7.44 32.20 -1.79
C GLY A 540 7.82 32.37 -3.24
N SER A 541 7.52 33.56 -3.78
CA SER A 541 8.01 33.93 -5.09
C SER A 541 8.28 35.42 -5.22
N PHE A 542 9.19 35.75 -6.13
CA PHE A 542 9.45 37.10 -6.58
C PHE A 542 9.17 37.17 -8.07
N SER A 543 8.56 38.25 -8.54
CA SER A 543 8.27 38.45 -9.95
C SER A 543 8.47 39.91 -10.33
N TRP A 544 9.13 40.14 -11.46
CA TRP A 544 9.37 41.48 -12.03
C TRP A 544 9.28 41.47 -13.55
#